data_AF-A0A9P6H7C9-F1
#
_entry.id   AF-A0A9P6H7C9-F1
#
_cell.length_a   1.000
_cell.length_b   1.000
_cell.length_c   1.000
_cell.angle_alpha   90.00
_cell.angle_beta   90.00
_cell.angle_gamma   90.00
#
_symmetry.space_group_name_H-M   'P 1'
#
loop_
_entity.id
_entity.type
_entity.pdbx_description
1 polymer ?
#
loop_
_entity_poly.entity_id
_entity_poly.type
_entity_poly.pdbx_seq_one_letter_code
_entity_poly.pdbx_strand_id
1 'polypeptide(L)'
;ELPRRRNRDYQSYLELVKLIPSLKDRIADPHEGSRMLYYAQLLDGANNARSDDLSRVKSGIASLLNNRTNGPPNPPLDLDTRDGRGLQNDITGKLLCPVIYDWDDPATRAKLRDGIDDHNAFDDYWIRCLYEGEKGDPEDIEKGFLKSNLLVKTFQMIFTSPSSARGNLDAEGTPELQGRRRKAPSKRPPVAAQLRMNGQVTARAIAYTAVQLHFSLNDATHWMSDYNGFNYEEFYEFIIDFFEEDQTPEGKAATSELYNWWNQRVFPRSAATRGASSRSARRSSLARLRQQRRARPRSS
;
A
#
# COMPACT_ATOMS: atom_id res chain seq x y z
N GLU A 1 -20.89 7.07 -13.45
CA GLU A 1 -20.34 7.27 -12.08
C GLU A 1 -21.23 6.76 -10.95
N LEU A 2 -22.48 7.23 -10.80
CA LEU A 2 -23.39 6.81 -9.70
C LEU A 2 -23.54 5.28 -9.49
N PRO A 3 -23.62 4.42 -10.53
CA PRO A 3 -23.67 2.97 -10.33
C PRO A 3 -22.37 2.37 -9.79
N ARG A 4 -21.21 2.92 -10.18
CA ARG A 4 -19.90 2.43 -9.73
C ARG A 4 -19.66 2.76 -8.27
N ARG A 5 -19.89 4.02 -7.86
CA ARG A 5 -19.78 4.44 -6.46
C ARG A 5 -20.68 3.61 -5.56
N ARG A 6 -21.94 3.41 -5.95
CA ARG A 6 -22.89 2.55 -5.23
C ARG A 6 -22.41 1.10 -5.13
N ASN A 7 -21.83 0.54 -6.21
CA ASN A 7 -21.28 -0.81 -6.16
C ASN A 7 -20.09 -0.89 -5.19
N ARG A 8 -19.20 0.10 -5.20
CA ARG A 8 -18.08 0.18 -4.24
C ARG A 8 -18.56 0.29 -2.80
N ASP A 9 -19.53 1.16 -2.53
CA ASP A 9 -20.12 1.31 -1.20
C ASP A 9 -20.72 0.00 -0.72
N TYR A 10 -21.42 -0.71 -1.61
CA TYR A 10 -21.96 -2.03 -1.31
C TYR A 10 -20.87 -3.06 -1.03
N GLN A 11 -19.79 -3.11 -1.83
CA GLN A 11 -18.65 -3.99 -1.56
C GLN A 11 -17.97 -3.65 -0.23
N SER A 12 -17.75 -2.37 0.06
CA SER A 12 -17.19 -1.90 1.33
C SER A 12 -18.07 -2.29 2.51
N TYR A 13 -19.39 -2.16 2.38
CA TYR A 13 -20.36 -2.64 3.36
C TYR A 13 -20.23 -4.16 3.58
N LEU A 14 -20.16 -4.95 2.51
CA LEU A 14 -20.01 -6.40 2.61
C LEU A 14 -18.70 -6.80 3.32
N GLU A 15 -17.60 -6.12 3.04
CA GLU A 15 -16.33 -6.35 3.75
C GLU A 15 -16.42 -5.94 5.23
N LEU A 16 -17.04 -4.80 5.52
CA LEU A 16 -17.19 -4.32 6.90
C LEU A 16 -18.08 -5.26 7.73
N VAL A 17 -19.13 -5.83 7.15
CA VAL A 17 -19.95 -6.87 7.79
C VAL A 17 -19.14 -8.12 8.14
N LYS A 18 -18.17 -8.52 7.31
CA LYS A 18 -17.31 -9.68 7.63
C LYS A 18 -16.43 -9.42 8.85
N LEU A 19 -16.02 -8.16 9.06
CA LEU A 19 -15.20 -7.72 10.20
C LEU A 19 -16.05 -7.45 11.45
N ILE A 20 -17.24 -6.88 11.27
CA ILE A 20 -18.17 -6.48 12.32
C ILE A 20 -19.54 -7.10 12.00
N PRO A 21 -19.77 -8.39 12.32
CA PRO A 21 -21.01 -9.08 11.94
C PRO A 21 -22.30 -8.40 12.44
N SER A 22 -22.24 -7.78 13.61
CA SER A 22 -23.36 -7.04 14.22
C SER A 22 -23.72 -5.74 13.51
N LEU A 23 -22.93 -5.29 12.53
CA LEU A 23 -23.20 -4.07 11.76
C LEU A 23 -24.57 -4.12 11.09
N LYS A 24 -24.98 -5.29 10.58
CA LYS A 24 -26.29 -5.46 9.92
C LYS A 24 -27.45 -5.11 10.85
N ASP A 25 -27.41 -5.66 12.05
CA ASP A 25 -28.44 -5.45 13.06
C ASP A 25 -28.43 -3.99 13.56
N ARG A 26 -27.23 -3.39 13.68
CA ARG A 26 -27.07 -1.98 14.08
C ARG A 26 -27.63 -1.00 13.06
N ILE A 27 -27.46 -1.26 11.76
CA ILE A 27 -28.03 -0.41 10.69
C ILE A 27 -29.56 -0.57 10.62
N ALA A 28 -30.07 -1.78 10.90
CA ALA A 28 -31.50 -2.08 10.89
C ALA A 28 -32.25 -1.69 12.17
N ASP A 29 -31.54 -1.28 13.23
CA ASP A 29 -32.14 -0.82 14.50
C ASP A 29 -33.16 0.28 14.21
N PRO A 30 -34.44 0.17 14.58
CA PRO A 30 -35.45 1.18 14.27
C PRO A 30 -35.23 2.51 15.00
N HIS A 31 -34.46 2.53 16.10
CA HIS A 31 -34.21 3.73 16.88
C HIS A 31 -33.08 4.60 16.29
N GLU A 32 -33.44 5.75 15.74
CA GLU A 32 -32.51 6.65 15.05
C GLU A 32 -31.35 7.13 15.93
N GLY A 33 -31.61 7.46 17.20
CA GLY A 33 -30.57 7.91 18.12
C GLY A 33 -29.47 6.87 18.35
N SER A 34 -29.85 5.59 18.45
CA SER A 34 -28.92 4.46 18.59
C SER A 34 -28.07 4.28 17.33
N ARG A 35 -28.71 4.36 16.14
CA ARG A 35 -28.00 4.29 14.85
C ARG A 35 -26.98 5.41 14.69
N MET A 36 -27.40 6.66 14.95
CA MET A 36 -26.54 7.83 14.79
C MET A 36 -25.36 7.83 15.76
N LEU A 37 -25.57 7.39 17.01
CA LEU A 37 -24.49 7.22 17.97
C LEU A 37 -23.48 6.16 17.50
N TYR A 38 -23.97 5.04 16.97
CA TYR A 38 -23.11 3.99 16.44
C TYR A 38 -22.29 4.45 15.23
N TYR A 39 -22.90 5.22 14.31
CA TYR A 39 -22.17 5.81 13.17
C TYR A 39 -21.11 6.82 13.62
N ALA A 40 -21.42 7.66 14.61
CA ALA A 40 -20.45 8.59 15.19
C ALA A 40 -19.25 7.84 15.79
N GLN A 41 -19.49 6.74 16.52
CA GLN A 41 -18.42 5.90 17.09
C GLN A 41 -17.57 5.22 16.01
N LEU A 42 -18.19 4.73 14.92
CA LEU A 42 -17.45 4.16 13.80
C LEU A 42 -16.57 5.21 13.11
N LEU A 43 -17.10 6.41 12.89
CA LEU A 43 -16.37 7.51 12.26
C LEU A 43 -15.22 7.99 13.14
N ASP A 44 -15.44 8.12 14.46
CA ASP A 44 -14.40 8.45 15.42
C ASP A 44 -13.28 7.40 15.41
N GLY A 45 -13.63 6.11 15.44
CA GLY A 45 -12.67 5.02 15.31
C GLY A 45 -11.86 5.08 14.01
N ALA A 46 -12.51 5.37 12.88
CA ALA A 46 -11.85 5.51 11.59
C ALA A 46 -10.90 6.73 11.54
N ASN A 47 -11.32 7.87 12.09
CA ASN A 47 -10.51 9.09 12.18
C ASN A 47 -9.28 8.90 13.08
N ASN A 48 -9.47 8.25 14.23
CA ASN A 48 -8.39 7.95 15.16
C ASN A 48 -7.38 6.97 14.54
N ALA A 49 -7.85 5.91 13.87
CA ALA A 49 -6.97 4.97 13.17
C ALA A 49 -6.15 5.67 12.06
N ARG A 50 -6.79 6.51 11.24
CA ARG A 50 -6.12 7.30 10.20
C ARG A 50 -5.06 8.23 10.77
N SER A 51 -5.38 8.93 11.87
CA SER A 51 -4.45 9.87 12.51
C SER A 51 -3.23 9.16 13.08
N ASP A 52 -3.45 8.00 13.71
CA ASP A 52 -2.39 7.11 14.20
C ASP A 52 -1.47 6.65 13.06
N ASP A 53 -2.05 6.19 11.96
CA ASP A 53 -1.31 5.72 10.80
C ASP A 53 -0.52 6.87 10.14
N LEU A 54 -1.17 8.02 9.93
CA LEU A 54 -0.52 9.19 9.34
C LEU A 54 0.65 9.68 10.19
N SER A 55 0.53 9.66 11.53
CA SER A 55 1.62 10.01 12.44
C SER A 55 2.82 9.05 12.31
N ARG A 56 2.55 7.74 12.20
CA ARG A 56 3.57 6.71 11.98
C ARG A 56 4.24 6.85 10.62
N VAL A 57 3.46 7.07 9.57
CA VAL A 57 3.97 7.23 8.19
C VAL A 57 4.78 8.52 8.07
N LYS A 58 4.30 9.64 8.63
CA LYS A 58 5.03 10.93 8.63
C LYS A 58 6.46 10.79 9.14
N SER A 59 6.62 10.22 10.32
CA SER A 59 7.94 10.04 10.97
C SER A 59 8.76 8.96 10.26
N GLY A 60 8.12 7.85 9.86
CA GLY A 60 8.78 6.77 9.13
C GLY A 60 9.33 7.20 7.77
N ILE A 61 8.58 7.97 6.99
CA ILE A 61 8.99 8.46 5.68
C ILE A 61 10.14 9.45 5.80
N ALA A 62 10.05 10.44 6.69
CA ALA A 62 11.18 11.35 6.89
C ALA A 62 12.44 10.60 7.34
N SER A 63 12.30 9.61 8.24
CA SER A 63 13.44 8.77 8.62
C SER A 63 14.02 8.00 7.44
N LEU A 64 13.20 7.41 6.57
CA LEU A 64 13.68 6.68 5.39
C LEU A 64 14.36 7.62 4.38
N LEU A 65 13.80 8.80 4.12
CA LEU A 65 14.36 9.78 3.18
C LEU A 65 15.67 10.38 3.69
N ASN A 66 15.74 10.74 4.99
CA ASN A 66 16.95 11.28 5.61
C ASN A 66 18.11 10.27 5.63
N ASN A 67 17.81 8.98 5.60
CA ASN A 67 18.81 7.90 5.61
C ASN A 67 19.12 7.34 4.21
N ARG A 68 18.65 7.97 3.13
CA ARG A 68 19.07 7.59 1.77
C ARG A 68 20.57 7.72 1.62
N THR A 69 21.18 6.72 1.00
CA THR A 69 22.62 6.76 0.71
C THR A 69 22.92 7.74 -0.42
N ASN A 70 22.00 7.89 -1.37
CA ASN A 70 22.13 8.78 -2.51
C ASN A 70 21.08 9.90 -2.44
N GLY A 71 21.55 11.13 -2.28
CA GLY A 71 20.70 12.33 -2.28
C GLY A 71 19.71 12.43 -1.12
N PRO A 72 20.15 12.35 0.16
CA PRO A 72 19.27 12.67 1.28
C PRO A 72 18.90 14.17 1.25
N PRO A 73 17.73 14.55 1.81
CA PRO A 73 17.35 15.95 1.98
C PRO A 73 18.40 16.74 2.79
N ASN A 74 18.68 17.98 2.37
CA ASN A 74 19.52 18.92 3.12
C ASN A 74 18.83 20.31 3.16
N PRO A 75 18.35 20.78 4.32
CA PRO A 75 18.43 20.11 5.64
C PRO A 75 17.59 18.82 5.70
N PRO A 76 17.86 17.93 6.67
CA PRO A 76 17.04 16.74 6.90
C PRO A 76 15.58 17.10 7.17
N LEU A 77 14.65 16.25 6.73
CA LEU A 77 13.22 16.42 7.01
C LEU A 77 12.94 16.20 8.49
N ASP A 78 12.07 17.02 9.05
CA ASP A 78 11.59 16.86 10.42
C ASP A 78 10.74 15.56 10.56
N LEU A 79 10.93 14.83 11.66
CA LEU A 79 10.22 13.59 11.94
C LEU A 79 8.84 13.83 12.59
N ASP A 80 8.71 14.93 13.32
CA ASP A 80 7.55 15.30 14.14
C ASP A 80 6.61 16.25 13.41
N THR A 81 7.09 16.98 12.40
CA THR A 81 6.25 17.80 11.51
C THR A 81 6.44 17.45 10.03
N ARG A 82 5.50 17.92 9.21
CA ARG A 82 5.57 17.88 7.74
C ARG A 82 6.05 19.21 7.13
N ASP A 83 6.37 20.18 7.97
CA ASP A 83 6.85 21.49 7.50
C ASP A 83 8.10 21.35 6.64
N GLY A 84 8.16 22.11 5.55
CA GLY A 84 9.27 22.05 4.60
C GLY A 84 9.28 20.81 3.68
N ARG A 85 8.19 20.04 3.64
CA ARG A 85 7.90 19.02 2.61
C ARG A 85 7.09 19.64 1.45
N GLY A 86 6.47 18.82 0.60
CA GLY A 86 5.68 19.29 -0.55
C GLY A 86 6.53 19.63 -1.77
N LEU A 87 5.92 20.32 -2.74
CA LEU A 87 6.54 20.69 -4.03
C LEU A 87 7.69 21.70 -3.89
N GLN A 88 7.71 22.50 -2.82
CA GLN A 88 8.77 23.47 -2.58
C GLN A 88 10.10 22.82 -2.19
N ASN A 89 10.07 21.57 -1.70
CA ASN A 89 11.27 20.80 -1.39
C ASN A 89 11.68 19.94 -2.58
N ASP A 90 12.96 19.94 -2.95
CA ASP A 90 13.44 19.22 -4.14
C ASP A 90 13.22 17.70 -4.08
N ILE A 91 13.34 17.09 -2.90
CA ILE A 91 13.20 15.63 -2.74
C ILE A 91 11.73 15.23 -2.70
N THR A 92 10.93 15.82 -1.82
CA THR A 92 9.51 15.47 -1.72
C THR A 92 8.73 15.95 -2.93
N GLY A 93 9.12 17.08 -3.52
CA GLY A 93 8.54 17.58 -4.76
C GLY A 93 8.79 16.62 -5.93
N LYS A 94 10.01 16.08 -6.08
CA LYS A 94 10.30 15.05 -7.08
C LYS A 94 9.40 13.83 -6.92
N LEU A 95 9.22 13.38 -5.68
CA LEU A 95 8.40 12.22 -5.34
C LEU A 95 6.90 12.47 -5.60
N LEU A 96 6.42 13.70 -5.38
CA LEU A 96 5.04 14.11 -5.62
C LEU A 96 4.74 14.43 -7.09
N CYS A 97 5.77 14.72 -7.89
CA CYS A 97 5.63 15.04 -9.29
C CYS A 97 5.06 13.84 -10.09
N PRO A 98 4.01 14.02 -10.92
CA PRO A 98 3.61 13.03 -11.92
C PRO A 98 4.76 12.63 -12.84
N VAL A 99 4.71 11.39 -13.34
CA VAL A 99 5.80 10.86 -14.17
C VAL A 99 5.87 11.49 -15.57
N ILE A 100 4.77 12.08 -16.03
CA ILE A 100 4.68 12.80 -17.31
C ILE A 100 5.50 14.09 -17.33
N TYR A 101 5.82 14.65 -16.16
CA TYR A 101 6.63 15.87 -16.05
C TYR A 101 8.09 15.54 -15.73
N ASP A 102 9.01 16.23 -16.42
CA ASP A 102 10.43 16.14 -16.10
C ASP A 102 10.76 17.07 -14.93
N TRP A 103 10.88 16.50 -13.73
CA TRP A 103 11.24 17.26 -12.53
C TRP A 103 12.67 17.83 -12.59
N ASP A 104 13.56 17.19 -13.35
CA ASP A 104 14.95 17.62 -13.44
C ASP A 104 15.11 18.82 -14.40
N ASP A 105 14.09 19.14 -15.22
CA ASP A 105 13.96 20.41 -15.92
C ASP A 105 13.55 21.55 -14.96
N PRO A 106 14.40 22.57 -14.75
CA PRO A 106 14.09 23.69 -13.86
C PRO A 106 12.85 24.47 -14.25
N ALA A 107 12.53 24.58 -15.54
CA ALA A 107 11.35 25.32 -16.00
C ALA A 107 10.07 24.58 -15.62
N THR A 108 9.99 23.28 -15.91
CA THR A 108 8.89 22.41 -15.47
C THR A 108 8.73 22.44 -13.95
N ARG A 109 9.82 22.29 -13.20
CA ARG A 109 9.78 22.36 -11.72
C ARG A 109 9.27 23.70 -11.19
N ALA A 110 9.66 24.82 -11.82
CA ALA A 110 9.17 26.15 -11.42
C ALA A 110 7.65 26.27 -11.65
N LYS A 111 7.15 25.85 -12.82
CA LYS A 111 5.70 25.88 -13.11
C LYS A 111 4.88 25.03 -12.14
N LEU A 112 5.36 23.83 -11.80
CA LEU A 112 4.72 22.95 -10.83
C LEU A 112 4.66 23.59 -9.43
N ARG A 113 5.71 24.33 -9.03
CA ARG A 113 5.76 25.05 -7.75
C ARG A 113 4.86 26.27 -7.70
N ASP A 114 4.72 26.96 -8.83
CA ASP A 114 3.91 28.16 -8.96
C ASP A 114 2.42 27.83 -9.12
N GLY A 115 2.07 26.56 -9.35
CA GLY A 115 0.68 26.10 -9.47
C GLY A 115 -0.02 26.62 -10.72
N ILE A 116 0.72 26.70 -11.84
CA ILE A 116 0.18 27.22 -13.11
C ILE A 116 -0.73 26.16 -13.76
N ASP A 117 -1.96 26.56 -14.14
CA ASP A 117 -3.06 25.68 -14.61
C ASP A 117 -2.71 24.71 -15.75
N ASP A 118 -1.73 24.99 -16.61
CA ASP A 118 -1.31 24.11 -17.70
C ASP A 118 -0.33 22.99 -17.26
N HIS A 119 0.16 23.05 -16.03
CA HIS A 119 1.07 22.09 -15.41
C HIS A 119 0.61 21.78 -13.97
N ASN A 120 -0.68 21.45 -13.81
CA ASN A 120 -1.16 21.03 -12.51
C ASN A 120 -0.63 19.63 -12.19
N ALA A 121 0.32 19.54 -11.25
CA ALA A 121 0.87 18.28 -10.75
C ALA A 121 -0.22 17.33 -10.19
N PHE A 122 -1.41 17.86 -9.94
CA PHE A 122 -2.46 17.20 -9.17
C PHE A 122 -3.64 16.69 -10.01
N ASP A 123 -3.62 16.93 -11.33
CA ASP A 123 -4.62 16.42 -12.28
C ASP A 123 -4.30 14.99 -12.76
N ASP A 124 -3.13 14.45 -12.39
CA ASP A 124 -2.66 13.14 -12.80
C ASP A 124 -2.27 12.30 -11.57
N TYR A 125 -2.79 11.08 -11.47
CA TYR A 125 -2.54 10.14 -10.37
C TYR A 125 -1.36 9.18 -10.61
N TRP A 126 -0.67 9.28 -11.74
CA TRP A 126 0.57 8.56 -12.03
C TRP A 126 1.77 9.21 -11.32
N ILE A 127 1.72 9.21 -9.99
CA ILE A 127 2.67 9.92 -9.12
C ILE A 127 3.97 9.12 -8.93
N ARG A 128 5.12 9.78 -9.09
CA ARG A 128 6.45 9.18 -9.07
C ARG A 128 6.77 8.35 -7.82
N CYS A 129 6.30 8.76 -6.63
CA CYS A 129 6.53 8.01 -5.40
C CYS A 129 5.91 6.59 -5.39
N LEU A 130 5.01 6.29 -6.32
CA LEU A 130 4.39 4.99 -6.48
C LEU A 130 5.17 4.05 -7.42
N TYR A 131 6.16 4.55 -8.15
CA TYR A 131 6.90 3.77 -9.15
C TYR A 131 8.13 3.06 -8.58
N GLU A 132 8.45 1.90 -9.16
CA GLU A 132 9.74 1.23 -8.98
C GLU A 132 10.89 2.20 -9.33
N GLY A 133 11.89 2.27 -8.45
CA GLY A 133 13.03 3.18 -8.62
C GLY A 133 12.67 4.68 -8.71
N GLU A 134 11.44 5.07 -8.35
CA GLU A 134 10.93 6.45 -8.48
C GLU A 134 11.02 6.98 -9.92
N LYS A 135 10.84 6.09 -10.89
CA LYS A 135 10.92 6.38 -12.32
C LYS A 135 9.73 5.77 -13.04
N GLY A 136 8.87 6.62 -13.59
CA GLY A 136 7.90 6.19 -14.58
C GLY A 136 8.48 6.28 -15.99
N ASP A 137 7.89 5.52 -16.89
CA ASP A 137 8.15 5.55 -18.32
C ASP A 137 6.96 6.28 -18.99
N PRO A 138 7.11 7.53 -19.47
CA PRO A 138 6.00 8.27 -20.07
C PRO A 138 5.37 7.57 -21.29
N GLU A 139 6.13 6.70 -21.96
CA GLU A 139 5.69 5.91 -23.11
C GLU A 139 5.04 4.57 -22.70
N ASP A 140 5.24 4.14 -21.45
CA ASP A 140 4.67 2.93 -20.86
C ASP A 140 4.31 3.19 -19.39
N ILE A 141 3.23 3.96 -19.20
CA ILE A 141 2.89 4.55 -17.89
C ILE A 141 2.58 3.50 -16.82
N GLU A 142 2.17 2.28 -17.18
CA GLU A 142 1.92 1.23 -16.20
C GLU A 142 3.23 0.60 -15.65
N LYS A 143 4.32 0.72 -16.41
CA LYS A 143 5.58 0.07 -16.09
C LYS A 143 6.16 0.55 -14.76
N GLY A 144 6.23 -0.38 -13.82
CA GLY A 144 6.74 -0.10 -12.48
C GLY A 144 5.74 0.61 -11.56
N PHE A 145 4.55 0.95 -12.04
CA PHE A 145 3.52 1.57 -11.22
C PHE A 145 3.11 0.65 -10.05
N LEU A 146 2.91 1.24 -8.87
CA LEU A 146 2.65 0.56 -7.59
C LEU A 146 3.72 -0.47 -7.17
N LYS A 147 4.91 -0.45 -7.78
CA LYS A 147 6.06 -1.29 -7.40
C LYS A 147 7.15 -0.51 -6.64
N SER A 148 6.79 0.63 -6.03
CA SER A 148 7.68 1.44 -5.18
C SER A 148 8.10 0.77 -3.87
N ASN A 149 9.40 0.80 -3.57
CA ASN A 149 9.94 0.38 -2.27
C ASN A 149 9.43 1.28 -1.14
N LEU A 150 9.29 2.58 -1.39
CA LEU A 150 8.75 3.54 -0.42
C LEU A 150 7.31 3.16 -0.04
N LEU A 151 6.49 2.83 -1.06
CA LEU A 151 5.11 2.36 -0.88
C LEU A 151 5.04 1.04 -0.11
N VAL A 152 5.94 0.09 -0.38
CA VAL A 152 6.04 -1.17 0.38
C VAL A 152 6.39 -0.91 1.85
N LYS A 153 7.34 -0.01 2.14
CA LYS A 153 7.69 0.34 3.52
C LYS A 153 6.51 1.02 4.23
N THR A 154 5.79 1.92 3.56
CA THR A 154 4.55 2.53 4.09
C THR A 154 3.52 1.47 4.43
N PHE A 155 3.28 0.50 3.54
CA PHE A 155 2.35 -0.60 3.79
C PHE A 155 2.74 -1.37 5.06
N GLN A 156 4.04 -1.65 5.21
CA GLN A 156 4.55 -2.36 6.37
C GLN A 156 4.38 -1.58 7.68
N MET A 157 4.52 -0.24 7.65
CA MET A 157 4.29 0.64 8.81
C MET A 157 2.84 0.59 9.28
N ILE A 158 1.88 0.57 8.34
CA ILE A 158 0.44 0.57 8.62
C ILE A 158 -0.03 -0.84 9.03
N PHE A 159 0.19 -1.83 8.16
CA PHE A 159 -0.52 -3.10 8.27
C PHE A 159 0.24 -4.20 9.03
N THR A 160 1.57 -4.12 9.13
CA THR A 160 2.37 -5.21 9.68
C THR A 160 3.01 -4.84 11.02
N SER A 161 4.18 -4.20 11.00
CA SER A 161 4.91 -3.78 12.18
C SER A 161 5.94 -2.73 11.78
N PRO A 162 6.18 -1.70 12.62
CA PRO A 162 7.25 -0.73 12.40
C PRO A 162 8.64 -1.38 12.20
N SER A 163 8.87 -2.55 12.81
CA SER A 163 10.12 -3.29 12.66
C SER A 163 10.29 -3.93 11.27
N SER A 164 9.19 -4.21 10.57
CA SER A 164 9.24 -4.75 9.21
C SER A 164 9.55 -3.66 8.18
N ALA A 165 9.21 -2.41 8.50
CA ALA A 165 9.51 -1.25 7.68
C ALA A 165 10.97 -0.75 7.82
N ARG A 166 11.73 -1.25 8.80
CA ARG A 166 13.17 -0.94 8.92
C ARG A 166 13.92 -1.65 7.80
N GLY A 167 14.78 -0.91 7.09
CA GLY A 167 15.56 -1.41 5.95
C GLY A 167 16.09 -0.24 5.13
N ASN A 168 16.98 -0.51 4.19
CA ASN A 168 17.52 0.53 3.30
C ASN A 168 16.57 0.68 2.10
N LEU A 169 16.13 1.91 1.78
CA LEU A 169 15.34 2.18 0.56
C LEU A 169 16.10 1.78 -0.71
N ASP A 170 17.44 1.89 -0.67
CA ASP A 170 18.33 1.71 -1.82
C ASP A 170 18.69 0.23 -2.08
N ALA A 171 18.21 -0.70 -1.24
CA ALA A 171 18.39 -2.13 -1.46
C ALA A 171 17.37 -2.65 -2.50
N GLU A 172 17.61 -2.37 -3.78
CA GLU A 172 16.73 -2.84 -4.85
C GLU A 172 16.80 -4.36 -5.07
N GLY A 173 15.67 -4.96 -5.43
CA GLY A 173 15.61 -6.28 -6.07
C GLY A 173 15.76 -7.51 -5.17
N THR A 174 16.10 -7.39 -3.88
CA THR A 174 16.17 -8.54 -2.98
C THR A 174 15.13 -8.43 -1.87
N PRO A 175 14.31 -9.47 -1.62
CA PRO A 175 13.59 -9.57 -0.37
C PRO A 175 14.63 -9.49 0.75
N GLU A 176 14.55 -8.45 1.60
CA GLU A 176 15.43 -8.31 2.76
C GLU A 176 15.22 -9.53 3.68
N LEU A 177 15.94 -10.61 3.41
CA LEU A 177 16.13 -11.76 4.28
C LEU A 177 17.13 -11.38 5.39
N GLN A 178 16.99 -10.18 5.97
CA GLN A 178 17.78 -9.86 7.15
C GLN A 178 17.34 -10.79 8.26
N GLY A 179 18.32 -11.54 8.80
CA GLY A 179 18.13 -12.47 9.92
C GLY A 179 17.43 -11.78 11.07
N ARG A 180 16.11 -11.90 11.12
CA ARG A 180 15.27 -11.23 12.12
C ARG A 180 15.59 -11.85 13.48
N ARG A 181 16.37 -11.14 14.30
CA ARG A 181 16.48 -11.43 15.74
C ARG A 181 15.08 -11.55 16.32
N ARG A 182 14.79 -12.68 16.96
CA ARG A 182 13.51 -12.97 17.61
C ARG A 182 13.27 -11.93 18.71
N LYS A 183 12.49 -10.89 18.43
CA LYS A 183 11.87 -10.09 19.50
C LYS A 183 10.67 -10.84 20.05
N ALA A 184 10.42 -10.67 21.34
CA ALA A 184 9.22 -11.19 21.99
C ALA A 184 7.98 -10.77 21.19
N PRO A 185 6.97 -11.65 21.03
CA PRO A 185 5.77 -11.32 20.30
C PRO A 185 5.11 -10.08 20.91
N SER A 186 4.75 -9.11 20.07
CA SER A 186 3.84 -8.03 20.48
C SER A 186 2.58 -8.65 21.07
N LYS A 187 2.09 -8.10 22.19
CA LYS A 187 0.83 -8.54 22.81
C LYS A 187 -0.39 -8.27 21.91
N ARG A 188 -0.27 -7.36 20.93
CA ARG A 188 -1.32 -7.04 19.97
C ARG A 188 -1.00 -7.65 18.60
N PRO A 189 -1.97 -8.32 17.93
CA PRO A 189 -1.79 -8.80 16.57
C PRO A 189 -1.56 -7.61 15.62
N PRO A 190 -0.84 -7.82 14.50
CA PRO A 190 -0.68 -6.80 13.48
C PRO A 190 -2.04 -6.46 12.84
N VAL A 191 -2.19 -5.24 12.32
CA VAL A 191 -3.43 -4.77 11.68
C VAL A 191 -3.87 -5.71 10.56
N ALA A 192 -2.94 -6.23 9.75
CA ALA A 192 -3.21 -7.22 8.70
C ALA A 192 -3.89 -8.49 9.22
N ALA A 193 -3.58 -8.92 10.45
CA ALA A 193 -4.24 -10.07 11.08
C ALA A 193 -5.64 -9.69 11.58
N GLN A 194 -5.81 -8.49 12.13
CA GLN A 194 -7.13 -7.97 12.53
C GLN A 194 -8.07 -7.82 11.33
N LEU A 195 -7.54 -7.38 10.19
CA LEU A 195 -8.23 -7.27 8.91
C LEU A 195 -8.33 -8.60 8.14
N ARG A 196 -7.89 -9.72 8.75
CA ARG A 196 -7.98 -11.08 8.17
C ARG A 196 -7.39 -11.19 6.76
N MET A 197 -6.32 -10.44 6.48
CA MET A 197 -5.64 -10.43 5.17
C MET A 197 -5.03 -11.79 4.79
N ASN A 198 -4.76 -12.68 5.76
CA ASN A 198 -4.26 -14.04 5.52
C ASN A 198 -3.03 -14.13 4.60
N GLY A 199 -2.17 -13.12 4.64
CA GLY A 199 -0.98 -13.04 3.78
C GLY A 199 -1.29 -12.67 2.33
N GLN A 200 -2.41 -12.00 2.09
CA GLN A 200 -2.82 -11.43 0.82
C GLN A 200 -3.12 -9.94 1.00
N VAL A 201 -2.43 -9.09 0.25
CA VAL A 201 -2.79 -7.68 0.11
C VAL A 201 -4.12 -7.55 -0.66
N THR A 202 -4.78 -6.41 -0.54
CA THR A 202 -5.98 -6.05 -1.31
C THR A 202 -5.76 -4.71 -2.02
N ALA A 203 -6.45 -4.48 -3.14
CA ALA A 203 -6.44 -3.19 -3.83
C ALA A 203 -6.71 -2.01 -2.87
N ARG A 204 -7.75 -2.13 -2.04
CA ARG A 204 -8.13 -1.12 -1.03
C ARG A 204 -7.03 -0.82 -0.02
N ALA A 205 -6.28 -1.83 0.43
CA ALA A 205 -5.16 -1.62 1.35
C ALA A 205 -3.96 -0.94 0.67
N ILE A 206 -3.70 -1.26 -0.60
CA ILE A 206 -2.67 -0.59 -1.41
C ILE A 206 -3.08 0.86 -1.67
N ALA A 207 -4.32 1.11 -2.08
CA ALA A 207 -4.87 2.46 -2.29
C ALA A 207 -4.78 3.32 -1.02
N TYR A 208 -5.18 2.79 0.14
CA TYR A 208 -5.02 3.49 1.42
C TYR A 208 -3.55 3.80 1.72
N THR A 209 -2.66 2.85 1.45
CA THR A 209 -1.21 3.05 1.65
C THR A 209 -0.67 4.19 0.75
N ALA A 210 -1.09 4.23 -0.52
CA ALA A 210 -0.68 5.27 -1.45
C ALA A 210 -1.17 6.65 -1.03
N VAL A 211 -2.42 6.75 -0.58
CA VAL A 211 -2.98 7.98 0.03
C VAL A 211 -2.14 8.43 1.21
N GLN A 212 -1.85 7.53 2.17
CA GLN A 212 -1.04 7.86 3.34
C GLN A 212 0.39 8.29 2.96
N LEU A 213 1.00 7.61 2.00
CA LEU A 213 2.32 7.97 1.49
C LEU A 213 2.31 9.37 0.87
N HIS A 214 1.44 9.61 -0.11
CA HIS A 214 1.33 10.89 -0.81
C HIS A 214 1.06 12.04 0.16
N PHE A 215 0.08 11.86 1.05
CA PHE A 215 -0.24 12.87 2.06
C PHE A 215 0.95 13.18 2.98
N SER A 216 1.72 12.15 3.36
CA SER A 216 2.89 12.33 4.22
C SER A 216 4.07 13.07 3.58
N LEU A 217 4.12 13.11 2.24
CA LEU A 217 5.14 13.82 1.46
C LEU A 217 4.78 15.30 1.25
N ASN A 218 3.53 15.69 1.52
CA ASN A 218 3.06 17.07 1.51
C ASN A 218 3.28 17.76 2.86
N ASP A 219 3.06 19.07 2.89
CA ASP A 219 3.21 19.98 4.04
C ASP A 219 1.88 20.35 4.72
N ALA A 220 0.77 19.70 4.35
CA ALA A 220 -0.54 19.91 5.00
C ALA A 220 -0.44 19.72 6.52
N THR A 221 -1.04 20.62 7.31
CA THR A 221 -0.96 20.62 8.78
C THR A 221 -1.91 19.61 9.43
N HIS A 222 -3.07 19.37 8.84
CA HIS A 222 -4.05 18.37 9.27
C HIS A 222 -4.58 17.60 8.06
N TRP A 223 -5.19 16.44 8.30
CA TRP A 223 -5.84 15.66 7.24
C TRP A 223 -6.94 16.47 6.55
N MET A 224 -7.04 16.34 5.23
CA MET A 224 -8.09 16.92 4.40
C MET A 224 -8.27 16.06 3.14
N SER A 225 -9.50 16.03 2.61
CA SER A 225 -9.87 15.21 1.44
C SER A 225 -9.32 15.76 0.12
N ASP A 226 -9.09 17.07 0.08
CA ASP A 226 -8.42 17.78 -1.01
C ASP A 226 -7.28 18.59 -0.41
N TYR A 227 -6.11 18.59 -1.05
CA TYR A 227 -5.02 19.49 -0.68
C TYR A 227 -4.28 19.96 -1.94
N ASN A 228 -4.16 21.28 -2.11
CA ASN A 228 -3.55 21.91 -3.29
C ASN A 228 -4.14 21.40 -4.62
N GLY A 229 -5.43 21.09 -4.67
CA GLY A 229 -6.09 20.56 -5.87
C GLY A 229 -5.91 19.05 -6.07
N PHE A 230 -5.25 18.35 -5.14
CA PHE A 230 -5.16 16.89 -5.16
C PHE A 230 -6.30 16.25 -4.35
N ASN A 231 -7.25 15.63 -5.04
CA ASN A 231 -8.36 14.92 -4.43
C ASN A 231 -7.94 13.50 -3.99
N TYR A 232 -7.87 13.26 -2.68
CA TYR A 232 -7.46 11.98 -2.10
C TYR A 232 -8.55 10.89 -2.17
N GLU A 233 -9.83 11.28 -2.29
CA GLU A 233 -10.91 10.30 -2.51
C GLU A 233 -10.83 9.75 -3.93
N GLU A 234 -10.71 10.63 -4.93
CA GLU A 234 -10.54 10.23 -6.32
C GLU A 234 -9.24 9.46 -6.55
N PHE A 235 -8.13 9.85 -5.90
CA PHE A 235 -6.89 9.10 -5.96
C PHE A 235 -7.01 7.67 -5.40
N TYR A 236 -7.72 7.53 -4.28
CA TYR A 236 -8.00 6.21 -3.70
C TYR A 236 -8.83 5.35 -4.65
N GLU A 237 -9.84 5.95 -5.26
CA GLU A 237 -10.72 5.29 -6.23
C GLU A 237 -9.99 4.89 -7.51
N PHE A 238 -9.13 5.77 -8.04
CA PHE A 238 -8.28 5.51 -9.20
C PHE A 238 -7.42 4.26 -9.00
N ILE A 239 -6.77 4.12 -7.84
CA ILE A 239 -5.94 2.94 -7.57
C ILE A 239 -6.80 1.67 -7.48
N ILE A 240 -8.04 1.76 -6.96
CA ILE A 240 -8.94 0.60 -6.97
C ILE A 240 -9.33 0.24 -8.39
N ASP A 241 -9.69 1.21 -9.23
CA ASP A 241 -10.04 0.98 -10.63
C ASP A 241 -8.86 0.39 -11.40
N PHE A 242 -7.63 0.82 -11.14
CA PHE A 242 -6.43 0.22 -11.72
C PHE A 242 -6.36 -1.30 -11.50
N PHE A 243 -6.84 -1.81 -10.36
CA PHE A 243 -6.89 -3.26 -10.08
C PHE A 243 -8.18 -3.96 -10.57
N GLU A 244 -9.28 -3.23 -10.72
CA GLU A 244 -10.62 -3.81 -10.86
C GLU A 244 -11.30 -3.51 -12.21
N GLU A 245 -10.84 -2.54 -12.99
CA GLU A 245 -11.49 -2.13 -14.24
C GLU A 245 -11.18 -3.06 -15.41
N ASP A 246 -9.90 -3.42 -15.63
CA ASP A 246 -9.52 -4.32 -16.71
C ASP A 246 -9.80 -5.80 -16.36
N GLN A 247 -10.91 -6.30 -16.90
CA GLN A 247 -11.37 -7.68 -16.71
C GLN A 247 -10.98 -8.63 -17.85
N THR A 248 -10.16 -8.17 -18.81
CA THR A 248 -9.57 -9.04 -19.84
C THR A 248 -8.67 -10.12 -19.22
N PRO A 249 -8.41 -11.24 -19.92
CA PRO A 249 -7.44 -12.23 -19.45
C PRO A 249 -6.06 -11.62 -19.15
N GLU A 250 -5.62 -10.68 -19.96
CA GLU A 250 -4.34 -9.97 -19.87
C GLU A 250 -4.31 -9.07 -18.63
N GLY A 251 -5.31 -8.20 -18.43
CA GLY A 251 -5.41 -7.33 -17.25
C GLY A 251 -5.50 -8.11 -15.95
N LYS A 252 -6.25 -9.22 -15.92
CA LYS A 252 -6.30 -10.14 -14.77
C LYS A 252 -4.95 -10.78 -14.48
N ALA A 253 -4.18 -11.13 -15.51
CA ALA A 253 -2.84 -11.69 -15.36
C ALA A 253 -1.88 -10.64 -14.79
N ALA A 254 -1.88 -9.42 -15.33
CA ALA A 254 -1.07 -8.29 -14.84
C ALA A 254 -1.39 -7.97 -13.36
N THR A 255 -2.68 -7.85 -13.03
CA THR A 255 -3.15 -7.66 -11.64
C THR A 255 -2.69 -8.79 -10.71
N SER A 256 -2.81 -10.04 -11.16
CA SER A 256 -2.37 -11.20 -10.37
C SER A 256 -0.87 -11.21 -10.14
N GLU A 257 -0.08 -10.82 -11.15
CA GLU A 257 1.36 -10.65 -11.03
C GLU A 257 1.72 -9.57 -10.00
N LEU A 258 1.07 -8.41 -10.08
CA LEU A 258 1.28 -7.32 -9.13
C LEU A 258 0.92 -7.76 -7.70
N TYR A 259 -0.20 -8.44 -7.49
CA TYR A 259 -0.53 -9.02 -6.18
C TYR A 259 0.51 -10.01 -5.69
N ASN A 260 1.06 -10.86 -6.56
CA ASN A 260 2.13 -11.79 -6.19
C ASN A 260 3.40 -11.05 -5.79
N TRP A 261 3.80 -10.03 -6.54
CA TRP A 261 4.94 -9.17 -6.24
C TRP A 261 4.81 -8.53 -4.85
N TRP A 262 3.62 -7.99 -4.54
CA TRP A 262 3.32 -7.40 -3.24
C TRP A 262 3.38 -8.42 -2.12
N ASN A 263 2.68 -9.55 -2.29
CA ASN A 263 2.59 -10.59 -1.28
C ASN A 263 3.95 -11.18 -0.90
N GLN A 264 4.89 -11.28 -1.84
CA GLN A 264 6.25 -11.72 -1.56
C GLN A 264 7.03 -10.74 -0.68
N ARG A 265 6.79 -9.43 -0.84
CA ARG A 265 7.51 -8.36 -0.12
C ARG A 265 6.93 -8.07 1.25
N VAL A 266 5.60 -8.00 1.39
CA VAL A 266 4.97 -7.66 2.67
C VAL A 266 4.58 -8.87 3.52
N PHE A 267 4.42 -10.05 2.90
CA PHE A 267 4.09 -11.31 3.59
C PHE A 267 5.04 -12.48 3.22
N PRO A 268 6.37 -12.34 3.41
CA PRO A 268 7.36 -13.31 2.91
C PRO A 268 7.17 -14.73 3.46
N ARG A 269 6.70 -14.88 4.72
CA ARG A 269 6.42 -16.20 5.32
C ARG A 269 5.22 -16.90 4.68
N SER A 270 4.19 -16.14 4.33
CA SER A 270 3.00 -16.68 3.65
C SER A 270 3.33 -17.03 2.20
N ALA A 271 4.16 -16.22 1.54
CA ALA A 271 4.68 -16.51 0.20
C ALA A 271 5.53 -17.79 0.16
N ALA A 272 6.45 -17.97 1.12
CA ALA A 272 7.28 -19.18 1.22
C ALA A 272 6.44 -20.46 1.42
N THR A 273 5.38 -20.39 2.24
CA THR A 273 4.46 -21.51 2.46
C THR A 273 3.65 -21.87 1.20
N ARG A 274 3.33 -20.88 0.35
CA ARG A 274 2.64 -21.12 -0.93
C ARG A 274 3.56 -21.72 -2.00
N GLY A 275 4.81 -21.28 -2.08
CA GLY A 275 5.82 -21.84 -2.99
C GLY A 275 6.26 -23.26 -2.60
N ALA A 276 6.32 -23.55 -1.30
CA ALA A 276 6.45 -24.90 -0.77
C ALA A 276 5.11 -25.65 -0.86
N SER A 277 4.70 -26.04 -2.07
CA SER A 277 3.54 -26.90 -2.27
C SER A 277 3.71 -28.21 -1.49
N SER A 278 3.11 -28.28 -0.30
CA SER A 278 2.93 -29.52 0.49
C SER A 278 2.33 -30.64 -0.37
N ARG A 279 1.53 -30.29 -1.38
CA ARG A 279 1.00 -31.22 -2.40
C ARG A 279 2.08 -31.80 -3.31
N SER A 280 3.07 -31.01 -3.74
CA SER A 280 4.21 -31.46 -4.55
C SER A 280 5.13 -32.38 -3.76
N ALA A 281 5.49 -31.99 -2.53
CA ALA A 281 6.29 -32.83 -1.64
C ALA A 281 5.57 -34.15 -1.30
N ARG A 282 4.27 -34.11 -1.01
CA ARG A 282 3.45 -35.31 -0.75
C ARG A 282 3.32 -36.21 -1.97
N ARG A 283 3.15 -35.65 -3.18
CA ARG A 283 3.13 -36.42 -4.44
C ARG A 283 4.48 -37.08 -4.72
N SER A 284 5.58 -36.34 -4.57
CA SER A 284 6.96 -36.84 -4.70
C SER A 284 7.24 -37.98 -3.72
N SER A 285 6.92 -37.80 -2.44
CA SER A 285 7.12 -38.82 -1.40
C SER A 285 6.25 -40.06 -1.64
N LEU A 286 4.98 -39.89 -2.06
CA LEU A 286 4.12 -41.01 -2.42
C LEU A 286 4.58 -41.73 -3.69
N ALA A 287 5.16 -41.03 -4.66
CA ALA A 287 5.74 -41.62 -5.85
C ALA A 287 6.96 -42.49 -5.50
N ARG A 288 7.87 -41.99 -4.65
CA ARG A 288 9.02 -42.76 -4.14
C ARG A 288 8.58 -44.00 -3.36
N LEU A 289 7.57 -43.87 -2.49
CA LEU A 289 7.01 -45.01 -1.74
C LEU A 289 6.40 -46.08 -2.67
N ARG A 290 5.68 -45.66 -3.73
CA ARG A 290 5.12 -46.59 -4.73
C ARG A 290 6.21 -47.31 -5.51
N GLN A 291 7.27 -46.61 -5.88
CA GLN A 291 8.43 -47.19 -6.57
C GLN A 291 9.13 -48.23 -5.69
N GLN A 292 9.37 -47.92 -4.42
CA GLN A 292 9.96 -48.86 -3.46
C GLN A 292 9.07 -50.11 -3.25
N ARG A 293 7.74 -49.94 -3.18
CA ARG A 293 6.81 -51.08 -3.04
C ARG A 293 6.75 -51.97 -4.28
N ARG A 294 6.91 -51.41 -5.48
CA ARG A 294 7.00 -52.17 -6.74
C ARG A 294 8.30 -52.94 -6.89
N ALA A 295 9.39 -52.40 -6.34
CA ALA A 295 10.71 -53.02 -6.38
C ALA A 295 10.94 -54.07 -5.26
N ARG A 296 10.00 -54.22 -4.32
CA ARG A 296 10.12 -55.21 -3.25
C ARG A 296 9.81 -56.61 -3.82
N PRO A 297 10.74 -57.57 -3.77
CA PRO A 297 10.45 -58.94 -4.19
C PRO A 297 9.31 -59.48 -3.32
N ARG A 298 8.34 -60.16 -3.92
CA ARG A 298 7.36 -60.93 -3.16
C ARG A 298 8.13 -62.06 -2.50
N SER A 299 8.28 -62.01 -1.18
CA SER A 299 8.74 -63.15 -0.40
C SER A 299 7.73 -64.28 -0.60
N SER A 300 8.15 -65.31 -1.32
CA SER A 300 7.56 -66.65 -1.32
C SER A 300 7.71 -67.30 0.04
#